data_AF-A0A820YIC0-F1
#
_entry.id   AF-A0A820YIC0-F1
#
_cell.length_a   1.000
_cell.length_b   1.000
_cell.length_c   1.000
_cell.angle_alpha   90.00
_cell.angle_beta   90.00
_cell.angle_gamma   90.00
#
_symmetry.space_group_name_H-M   'P 1'
#
loop_
_entity.id
_entity.type
_entity.pdbx_description
1 polymer ?
#
loop_
_entity_poly.entity_id
_entity_poly.type
_entity_poly.pdbx_seq_one_letter_code
_entity_poly.pdbx_strand_id
1 'polypeptide(L)'
;MIGQKGAQHLADALRNNTTLSALNLRYNGIQDRGAQHLADAIRSSMTLTALHLGGNSIGDIGAQHLAYALHNNTTMVTLNLGGNSIGNPGAQDLADALRNNTVTLVLFIHLTSISSFILTDTDGTASTV
;
A
#
# COMPACT_ATOMS: atom_id res chain seq x y z
N MET A 1 5.58 16.69 8.88
CA MET A 1 6.13 15.49 8.22
C MET A 1 6.59 14.52 9.31
N ILE A 2 6.04 13.31 9.38
CA ILE A 2 6.44 12.32 10.41
C ILE A 2 7.74 11.57 10.06
N GLY A 3 8.04 11.43 8.77
CA GLY A 3 9.24 10.76 8.27
C GLY A 3 9.32 9.27 8.64
N GLN A 4 10.47 8.66 8.37
CA GLN A 4 10.73 7.24 8.65
C GLN A 4 10.55 6.89 10.14
N LYS A 5 11.09 7.72 11.06
CA LYS A 5 10.99 7.49 12.51
C LYS A 5 9.56 7.62 13.03
N GLY A 6 8.82 8.62 12.56
CA GLY A 6 7.42 8.75 12.95
C GLY A 6 6.56 7.61 12.40
N ALA A 7 6.84 7.12 11.19
CA ALA A 7 6.21 5.93 10.65
C ALA A 7 6.52 4.68 11.48
N GLN A 8 7.74 4.55 12.01
CA GLN A 8 8.10 3.48 12.95
C GLN A 8 7.24 3.52 14.23
N HIS A 9 7.19 4.67 14.92
CA HIS A 9 6.39 4.80 16.13
C HIS A 9 4.89 4.56 15.88
N LEU A 10 4.40 5.00 14.73
CA LEU A 10 3.02 4.75 14.33
C LEU A 10 2.76 3.28 14.05
N ALA A 11 3.69 2.59 13.37
CA ALA A 11 3.61 1.15 13.17
C ALA A 11 3.56 0.38 14.49
N ASP A 12 4.40 0.74 15.47
CA ASP A 12 4.38 0.13 16.79
C ASP A 12 3.03 0.35 17.50
N ALA A 13 2.42 1.53 17.36
CA ALA A 13 1.10 1.81 17.90
C ALA A 13 -0.02 1.02 17.17
N LEU A 14 0.10 0.83 15.86
CA LEU A 14 -0.88 0.12 15.04
C LEU A 14 -0.94 -1.39 15.32
N ARG A 15 0.17 -2.01 15.72
CA ARG A 15 0.22 -3.46 16.01
C ARG A 15 -0.80 -3.91 17.05
N ASN A 16 -1.07 -3.08 18.05
CA ASN A 16 -2.02 -3.36 19.12
C ASN A 16 -3.33 -2.60 18.98
N ASN A 17 -3.49 -1.83 17.90
CA ASN A 17 -4.69 -1.07 17.68
C ASN A 17 -5.78 -2.00 17.11
N THR A 18 -6.93 -2.03 17.78
CA THR A 18 -8.07 -2.89 17.44
C THR A 18 -9.31 -2.09 17.03
N THR A 19 -9.17 -0.79 16.74
CA THR A 19 -10.31 0.10 16.53
C THR A 19 -10.18 0.97 15.28
N LEU A 20 -8.96 1.29 14.87
CA LEU A 20 -8.68 2.15 13.73
C LEU A 20 -8.96 1.37 12.44
N SER A 21 -9.87 1.91 11.65
CA SER A 21 -10.27 1.35 10.36
C SER A 21 -9.69 2.08 9.16
N ALA A 22 -9.30 3.34 9.31
CA ALA A 22 -8.74 4.15 8.24
C ALA A 22 -7.62 5.06 8.75
N LEU A 23 -6.56 5.21 7.96
CA LEU A 23 -5.40 6.03 8.29
C LEU A 23 -4.90 6.80 7.07
N ASN A 24 -4.76 8.11 7.19
CA ASN A 24 -4.25 8.98 6.15
C ASN A 24 -2.88 9.55 6.53
N LEU A 25 -1.86 9.19 5.77
CA LEU A 25 -0.48 9.65 5.95
C LEU A 25 0.08 10.24 4.65
N ARG A 26 -0.75 10.83 3.79
CA ARG A 26 -0.25 11.47 2.56
C ARG A 26 0.79 12.56 2.88
N TYR A 27 1.79 12.74 2.02
CA TYR A 27 2.79 13.82 2.11
C TYR A 27 3.57 13.89 3.42
N ASN A 28 4.01 12.73 3.92
CA ASN A 28 4.69 12.60 5.21
C ASN A 28 6.15 12.12 5.14
N GLY A 29 6.73 12.04 3.94
CA GLY A 29 8.14 11.69 3.74
C GLY A 29 8.51 10.33 4.35
N ILE A 30 7.56 9.37 4.32
CA ILE A 30 7.70 8.04 4.93
C ILE A 30 8.88 7.27 4.34
N GLN A 31 9.10 7.36 3.02
CA GLN A 31 10.17 6.66 2.30
C GLN A 31 10.12 5.14 2.47
N ASP A 32 11.06 4.40 1.86
CA ASP A 32 11.06 2.94 1.88
C ASP A 32 11.11 2.34 3.28
N ARG A 33 11.99 2.88 4.14
CA ARG A 33 12.14 2.39 5.51
C ARG A 33 10.90 2.62 6.37
N GLY A 34 10.22 3.75 6.19
CA GLY A 34 8.96 3.99 6.87
C GLY A 34 7.84 3.08 6.34
N ALA A 35 7.83 2.81 5.03
CA ALA A 35 6.87 1.89 4.41
C ALA A 35 7.08 0.46 4.91
N GLN A 36 8.33 0.03 5.11
CA GLN A 36 8.66 -1.25 5.75
C GLN A 36 8.05 -1.36 7.15
N HIS A 37 8.23 -0.34 8.00
CA HIS A 37 7.65 -0.36 9.34
C HIS A 37 6.11 -0.45 9.29
N LEU A 38 5.47 0.32 8.41
CA LEU A 38 4.01 0.25 8.25
C LEU A 38 3.56 -1.10 7.71
N ALA A 39 4.30 -1.71 6.77
CA ALA A 39 4.03 -3.04 6.24
C ALA A 39 4.03 -4.10 7.37
N ASP A 40 5.02 -4.03 8.27
CA ASP A 40 5.10 -4.93 9.42
C ASP A 40 3.86 -4.84 10.33
N ALA A 41 3.29 -3.64 10.50
CA ALA A 41 2.08 -3.42 11.29
C ALA A 41 0.80 -3.85 10.56
N ILE A 42 0.71 -3.56 9.26
CA ILE A 42 -0.43 -3.94 8.41
C ILE A 42 -0.60 -5.45 8.37
N ARG A 43 0.50 -6.20 8.24
CA ARG A 43 0.47 -7.67 8.16
C ARG A 43 -0.32 -8.33 9.30
N SER A 44 -0.29 -7.76 10.50
CA SER A 44 -1.01 -8.27 11.68
C SER A 44 -2.28 -7.48 12.02
N SER A 45 -2.60 -6.42 11.28
CA SER A 45 -3.77 -5.59 11.58
C SER A 45 -5.06 -6.29 11.18
N MET A 46 -5.98 -6.42 12.14
CA MET A 46 -7.29 -7.03 11.94
C MET A 46 -8.41 -6.01 11.74
N THR A 47 -8.11 -4.71 11.81
CA THR A 47 -9.13 -3.65 11.73
C THR A 47 -8.86 -2.60 10.69
N LEU A 48 -7.60 -2.37 10.29
CA LEU A 48 -7.27 -1.34 9.32
C LEU A 48 -7.70 -1.79 7.92
N THR A 49 -8.67 -1.08 7.35
CA THR A 49 -9.24 -1.35 6.03
C THR A 49 -8.76 -0.36 4.97
N ALA A 50 -8.33 0.84 5.36
CA ALA A 50 -7.88 1.87 4.43
C ALA A 50 -6.59 2.55 4.90
N LEU A 51 -5.60 2.61 4.02
CA LEU A 51 -4.35 3.31 4.24
C LEU A 51 -3.99 4.20 3.05
N HIS A 52 -3.80 5.49 3.31
CA HIS A 52 -3.36 6.45 2.30
C HIS A 52 -1.90 6.89 2.52
N LEU A 53 -1.03 6.50 1.60
CA LEU A 53 0.41 6.78 1.58
C LEU A 53 0.85 7.62 0.38
N GLY A 54 -0.07 8.29 -0.32
CA GLY A 54 0.30 9.09 -1.50
C GLY A 54 1.31 10.20 -1.20
N GLY A 55 2.25 10.46 -2.11
CA GLY A 55 3.22 11.55 -1.98
C GLY A 55 4.28 11.36 -0.89
N ASN A 56 4.76 10.14 -0.66
CA ASN A 56 5.66 9.81 0.47
C ASN A 56 7.08 9.41 0.07
N SER A 57 7.46 9.54 -1.20
CA SER A 57 8.76 9.11 -1.74
C SER A 57 9.05 7.63 -1.47
N ILE A 58 8.01 6.78 -1.50
CA ILE A 58 8.15 5.32 -1.45
C ILE A 58 8.62 4.84 -2.83
N GLY A 59 9.70 4.08 -2.87
CA GLY A 59 10.24 3.44 -4.06
C GLY A 59 9.87 1.96 -4.15
N ASP A 60 10.59 1.25 -5.03
CA ASP A 60 10.37 -0.19 -5.26
C ASP A 60 10.57 -1.03 -4.00
N ILE A 61 11.56 -0.70 -3.16
CA ILE A 61 11.85 -1.43 -1.92
C ILE A 61 10.68 -1.31 -0.94
N GLY A 62 10.15 -0.11 -0.73
CA GLY A 62 9.00 0.09 0.13
C GLY A 62 7.73 -0.57 -0.43
N ALA A 63 7.54 -0.53 -1.75
CA ALA A 63 6.44 -1.22 -2.43
C ALA A 63 6.51 -2.75 -2.25
N GLN A 64 7.70 -3.34 -2.35
CA GLN A 64 7.93 -4.77 -2.09
C GLN A 64 7.53 -5.17 -0.67
N HIS A 65 7.92 -4.38 0.34
CA HIS A 65 7.52 -4.65 1.73
C HIS A 65 6.00 -4.58 1.91
N LEU A 66 5.36 -3.58 1.32
CA LEU A 66 3.90 -3.45 1.35
C LEU A 66 3.23 -4.65 0.65
N ALA A 67 3.72 -5.05 -0.52
CA ALA A 67 3.23 -6.23 -1.24
C ALA A 67 3.31 -7.51 -0.39
N TYR A 68 4.45 -7.74 0.27
CA TYR A 68 4.62 -8.89 1.15
C TYR A 68 3.63 -8.88 2.33
N ALA A 69 3.38 -7.71 2.93
CA ALA A 69 2.39 -7.58 3.99
C ALA A 69 0.97 -7.86 3.50
N LEU A 70 0.62 -7.41 2.30
CA LEU A 70 -0.68 -7.63 1.66
C LEU A 70 -0.94 -9.11 1.35
N HIS A 71 0.08 -9.92 1.11
CA HIS A 71 -0.09 -11.36 0.85
C HIS A 71 -0.79 -12.10 2.00
N ASN A 72 -0.60 -11.64 3.24
CA ASN A 72 -1.15 -12.28 4.44
C ASN A 72 -2.25 -11.44 5.12
N ASN A 73 -2.49 -10.21 4.66
CA ASN A 73 -3.50 -9.34 5.24
C ASN A 73 -4.86 -9.56 4.56
N THR A 74 -5.89 -9.82 5.37
CA THR A 74 -7.26 -10.13 4.91
C THR A 74 -8.27 -9.03 5.27
N THR A 75 -7.79 -7.83 5.62
CA THR A 75 -8.63 -6.72 6.12
C THR A 75 -8.48 -5.45 5.30
N MET A 76 -7.34 -5.27 4.62
CA MET A 76 -7.04 -4.12 3.79
C MET A 76 -7.90 -4.14 2.53
N VAL A 77 -8.72 -3.10 2.37
CA VAL A 77 -9.60 -2.89 1.21
C VAL A 77 -9.08 -1.75 0.33
N THR A 78 -8.34 -0.79 0.90
CA THR A 78 -7.84 0.35 0.14
C THR A 78 -6.40 0.69 0.52
N LEU A 79 -5.50 0.65 -0.46
CA LEU A 79 -4.13 1.15 -0.33
C LEU A 79 -3.87 2.21 -1.42
N ASN A 80 -3.65 3.45 -1.01
CA ASN A 80 -3.30 4.52 -1.94
C ASN A 80 -1.80 4.85 -1.88
N LEU A 81 -1.09 4.62 -2.98
CA LEU A 81 0.33 4.90 -3.17
C LEU A 81 0.57 5.95 -4.28
N GLY A 82 -0.44 6.72 -4.69
CA GLY A 82 -0.30 7.71 -5.77
C GLY A 82 0.75 8.79 -5.45
N GLY A 83 1.54 9.20 -6.45
CA GLY A 83 2.59 10.21 -6.27
C GLY A 83 3.80 9.74 -5.45
N ASN A 84 4.03 8.43 -5.39
CA ASN A 84 5.29 7.85 -4.91
C ASN A 84 6.23 7.54 -6.08
N SER A 85 7.46 7.15 -5.78
CA SER A 85 8.53 6.85 -6.74
C SER A 85 8.62 5.35 -7.08
N ILE A 86 7.47 4.68 -7.22
CA ILE A 86 7.39 3.24 -7.47
C ILE A 86 7.57 2.99 -8.97
N GLY A 87 8.60 2.23 -9.32
CA GLY A 87 8.89 1.79 -10.68
C GLY A 87 8.22 0.46 -11.01
N ASN A 88 8.56 -0.08 -12.18
CA ASN A 88 7.99 -1.32 -12.68
C ASN A 88 8.22 -2.52 -11.73
N PRO A 89 9.40 -2.70 -11.11
CA PRO A 89 9.61 -3.80 -10.16
C PRO A 89 8.66 -3.74 -8.96
N GLY A 90 8.54 -2.58 -8.29
CA GLY A 90 7.65 -2.44 -7.15
C GLY A 90 6.17 -2.55 -7.52
N ALA A 91 5.78 -2.06 -8.71
CA ALA A 91 4.43 -2.24 -9.23
C ALA A 91 4.11 -3.72 -9.51
N GLN A 92 5.08 -4.48 -10.02
CA GLN A 92 4.94 -5.92 -10.25
C GLN A 92 4.77 -6.68 -8.94
N ASP A 93 5.57 -6.37 -7.91
CA ASP A 93 5.43 -6.97 -6.58
C ASP A 93 4.02 -6.72 -6.00
N LEU A 94 3.52 -5.48 -6.09
CA LEU A 94 2.17 -5.13 -5.65
C LEU A 94 1.09 -5.88 -6.43
N ALA A 95 1.26 -6.02 -7.75
CA ALA A 95 0.33 -6.78 -8.59
C ALA A 95 0.29 -8.27 -8.22
N ASP A 96 1.43 -8.89 -7.96
CA ASP A 96 1.52 -10.29 -7.57
C ASP A 96 0.95 -10.55 -6.17
N ALA A 97 1.06 -9.58 -5.26
CA ALA A 97 0.38 -9.64 -3.97
C ALA A 97 -1.15 -9.61 -4.13
N LEU A 98 -1.67 -8.77 -5.04
CA LEU A 98 -3.11 -8.64 -5.29
C LEU A 98 -3.72 -9.89 -5.93
N ARG A 99 -3.00 -10.58 -6.82
CA ARG A 99 -3.48 -11.84 -7.44
C ARG A 99 -3.86 -12.92 -6.43
N ASN A 100 -3.19 -12.91 -5.27
CA ASN A 100 -3.37 -13.90 -4.22
C ASN A 100 -4.23 -13.38 -3.06
N ASN A 101 -4.60 -12.09 -3.07
CA ASN A 101 -5.43 -11.52 -2.02
C ASN A 101 -6.90 -11.83 -2.28
N THR A 102 -7.58 -12.41 -1.31
CA THR A 102 -9.00 -12.79 -1.41
C THR A 102 -9.95 -11.63 -1.11
N VAL A 103 -9.42 -10.50 -0.65
CA VAL A 103 -10.16 -9.24 -0.43
C VAL A 103 -10.05 -8.41 -1.71
N THR A 104 -11.15 -7.78 -2.10
CA THR A 104 -11.17 -6.79 -3.19
C THR A 104 -10.39 -5.55 -2.76
N LEU A 105 -9.07 -5.57 -2.94
CA LEU A 105 -8.19 -4.46 -2.61
C LEU A 105 -8.07 -3.51 -3.80
N VAL A 106 -8.46 -2.26 -3.57
CA VAL A 106 -8.27 -1.16 -4.52
C VAL A 106 -6.90 -0.51 -4.29
N LEU A 107 -6.03 -0.62 -5.28
CA LEU A 107 -4.67 -0.07 -5.25
C LEU A 107 -4.56 1.15 -6.17
N PHE A 108 -4.20 2.31 -5.63
CA PHE A 108 -3.93 3.50 -6.46
C PHE A 108 -2.42 3.72 -6.59
N ILE A 109 -1.87 3.57 -7.80
CA ILE A 109 -0.49 3.92 -8.15
C ILE A 109 -0.49 4.87 -9.34
N HIS A 110 0.35 5.92 -9.31
CA HIS A 110 0.59 6.75 -10.49
C HIS A 110 1.82 6.20 -11.22
N LEU A 111 1.62 5.55 -12.36
CA LEU A 111 2.70 5.02 -13.19
C LEU A 111 3.08 6.05 -14.26
N THR A 112 4.32 6.51 -14.28
CA THR A 112 4.82 7.44 -15.31
C THR A 112 5.46 6.74 -16.52
N SER A 113 5.56 5.41 -16.58
CA SER A 113 6.23 4.71 -17.70
C SER A 113 5.83 3.24 -17.95
N ILE A 114 4.59 2.83 -17.73
CA ILE A 114 4.11 1.53 -18.22
C ILE A 114 2.87 1.71 -19.09
N SER A 115 2.95 1.22 -20.32
CA SER A 115 1.80 0.95 -21.16
C SER A 115 0.89 -0.06 -20.44
N SER A 116 -0.30 0.39 -20.04
CA SER A 116 -1.43 -0.39 -19.53
C SER A 116 -1.17 -1.33 -18.35
N PHE A 117 -1.63 -0.94 -17.15
CA PHE A 117 -2.01 -1.90 -16.12
C PHE A 117 -3.49 -1.67 -15.78
N ILE A 118 -4.34 -2.66 -16.06
CA ILE A 118 -5.77 -2.65 -15.75
C ILE A 118 -5.93 -3.12 -14.30
N LEU A 119 -6.46 -2.26 -13.44
CA LEU A 119 -7.14 -2.68 -12.24
C LEU A 119 -8.57 -3.03 -12.66
N THR A 120 -8.93 -4.30 -12.60
CA THR A 120 -10.32 -4.70 -12.87
C THR A 120 -11.18 -4.29 -11.68
N ASP A 121 -12.08 -3.33 -11.89
CA ASP A 121 -13.28 -3.20 -11.05
C ASP A 121 -14.16 -4.44 -11.22
N THR A 122 -15.02 -4.69 -10.23
CA THR A 122 -15.87 -5.88 -10.05
C THR A 122 -16.84 -6.21 -11.20
N ASP A 123 -16.86 -5.45 -12.28
CA ASP A 123 -17.89 -5.53 -13.32
C ASP A 123 -17.36 -6.05 -14.67
N GLY A 124 -16.16 -6.62 -14.72
CA GLY A 124 -15.72 -7.51 -15.81
C GLY A 124 -15.72 -6.89 -17.22
N THR A 125 -15.72 -5.56 -17.37
CA THR A 125 -15.60 -4.91 -18.68
C THR A 125 -14.26 -4.22 -18.80
N ALA A 126 -13.32 -4.90 -19.46
CA ALA A 126 -12.12 -4.25 -19.98
C ALA A 126 -12.56 -3.33 -21.13
N SER A 127 -12.44 -2.01 -20.95
CA SER A 127 -12.48 -1.06 -22.06
C SER A 127 -11.11 -0.46 -22.25
N THR A 128 -10.53 -0.72 -23.41
CA THR A 128 -9.36 -0.04 -23.97
C THR A 128 -9.72 1.38 -24.39
N VAL A 129 -8.95 2.35 -23.90
CA VAL A 129 -8.62 3.58 -24.62
C VAL A 129 -7.11 3.69 -24.71
#